data_AF-A0A0K0X2N7-F1
#
_entry.id   AF-A0A0K0X2N7-F1
#
_cell.length_a   1.000
_cell.length_b   1.000
_cell.length_c   1.000
_cell.angle_alpha   90.00
_cell.angle_beta   90.00
_cell.angle_gamma   90.00
#
_symmetry.space_group_name_H-M   'P 1'
#
loop_
_entity.id
_entity.type
_entity.pdbx_description
1 polymer ?
#
loop_
_entity_poly.entity_id
_entity_poly.type
_entity_poly.pdbx_seq_one_letter_code
_entity_poly.pdbx_strand_id
1 'polypeptide(L)'
;MSGDLKVTATALRHLSEQQRQIAENIAAAAQVTDGTTTAVGLTHGPVCAPTIAAIGAAGLSRDAAAAAMQKMSTSLSEKLDHAAADYDRTDQDKAGDLNGEMHGR
;
A
#
# COMPACT_ATOMS: atom_id res chain seq x y z
N MET A 1 -22.57 -0.17 -0.99
CA MET A 1 -22.37 -1.42 -0.23
C MET A 1 -21.71 -1.06 1.09
N SER A 2 -22.46 -1.02 2.19
CA SER A 2 -21.87 -0.91 3.52
C SER A 2 -22.55 -1.97 4.37
N GLY A 3 -22.17 -3.23 4.13
CA GLY A 3 -22.38 -4.27 5.12
C GLY A 3 -21.31 -4.07 6.18
N ASP A 4 -21.68 -4.18 7.46
CA ASP A 4 -20.74 -4.02 8.56
C ASP A 4 -19.46 -4.81 8.31
N LEU A 5 -18.32 -4.12 8.38
CA LEU A 5 -17.02 -4.76 8.27
C LEU A 5 -16.88 -5.69 9.47
N LYS A 6 -17.02 -7.00 9.25
CA LYS A 6 -16.65 -7.99 10.26
C LYS A 6 -15.13 -7.96 10.40
N VAL A 7 -14.65 -7.17 11.36
CA VAL A 7 -13.22 -7.05 11.68
C VAL A 7 -12.79 -8.32 12.41
N THR A 8 -12.15 -9.23 11.69
CA THR A 8 -11.45 -10.39 12.26
C THR A 8 -9.96 -10.28 11.96
N ALA A 9 -9.11 -10.93 12.76
CA ALA A 9 -7.67 -10.96 12.49
C ALA A 9 -7.35 -11.47 11.07
N THR A 10 -8.09 -12.48 10.58
CA THR A 10 -7.98 -12.98 9.20
C THR A 10 -8.35 -11.92 8.15
N ALA A 11 -9.44 -11.18 8.36
CA ALA A 11 -9.85 -10.12 7.44
C ALA A 11 -8.81 -8.98 7.40
N LEU A 12 -8.24 -8.62 8.55
CA LEU A 12 -7.18 -7.62 8.65
C LEU A 12 -5.90 -8.05 7.92
N ARG A 13 -5.47 -9.32 8.06
CA ARG A 13 -4.33 -9.87 7.31
C ARG A 13 -4.58 -9.88 5.81
N HIS A 14 -5.79 -10.22 5.37
CA HIS A 14 -6.15 -10.17 3.96
C HIS A 14 -6.06 -8.73 3.41
N LEU A 15 -6.58 -7.74 4.14
CA LEU A 15 -6.45 -6.33 3.76
C LEU A 15 -4.99 -5.87 3.76
N SER A 16 -4.17 -6.33 4.71
CA SER A 16 -2.73 -6.04 4.76
C SER A 16 -2.04 -6.49 3.48
N GLU A 17 -2.30 -7.74 3.06
CA GLU A 17 -1.73 -8.29 1.83
C GLU A 17 -2.17 -7.52 0.59
N GLN A 18 -3.45 -7.13 0.52
CA GLN A 18 -3.93 -6.27 -0.57
C GLN A 18 -3.19 -4.94 -0.62
N GLN A 19 -2.87 -4.33 0.52
CA GLN A 19 -2.11 -3.09 0.55
C GLN A 19 -0.66 -3.27 0.09
N ARG A 20 -0.02 -4.41 0.39
CA ARG A 20 1.31 -4.74 -0.18
C ARG A 20 1.25 -4.87 -1.69
N GLN A 21 0.25 -5.59 -2.21
CA GLN A 21 0.05 -5.72 -3.64
C GLN A 21 -0.20 -4.36 -4.33
N ILE A 22 -0.96 -3.47 -3.68
CA ILE A 22 -1.19 -2.11 -4.17
C ILE A 22 0.14 -1.33 -4.22
N ALA A 23 0.96 -1.41 -3.17
CA ALA A 23 2.26 -0.75 -3.12
C ALA A 23 3.20 -1.22 -4.25
N GLU A 24 3.20 -2.52 -4.57
CA GLU A 24 3.93 -3.08 -5.70
C GLU A 24 3.39 -2.60 -7.05
N ASN A 25 2.06 -2.62 -7.22
CA ASN A 25 1.42 -2.17 -8.45
C ASN A 25 1.68 -0.69 -8.73
N ILE A 26 1.70 0.16 -7.70
CA ILE A 26 2.04 1.57 -7.82
C ILE A 26 3.49 1.73 -8.30
N ALA A 27 4.43 0.97 -7.73
CA ALA A 27 5.84 1.03 -8.14
C ALA A 27 6.03 0.56 -9.58
N ALA A 28 5.32 -0.48 -10.00
CA ALA A 28 5.31 -0.93 -11.40
C ALA A 28 4.73 0.15 -12.32
N ALA A 29 3.62 0.77 -11.95
CA ALA A 29 2.97 1.82 -12.74
C ALA A 29 3.81 3.09 -12.89
N ALA A 30 4.62 3.43 -11.89
CA ALA A 30 5.57 4.56 -11.98
C ALA A 30 6.62 4.31 -13.08
N GLN A 31 7.18 3.09 -13.12
CA GLN A 31 8.23 2.71 -14.07
C GLN A 31 7.77 2.69 -15.54
N VAL A 32 6.46 2.58 -15.81
CA VAL A 32 5.92 2.56 -17.19
C VAL A 32 6.31 3.82 -17.98
N THR A 33 6.49 4.95 -17.30
CA THR A 33 6.83 6.23 -17.94
C THR A 33 8.32 6.54 -17.97
N ASP A 34 9.16 5.66 -17.45
CA ASP A 34 10.61 5.87 -17.38
C ASP A 34 11.21 6.09 -18.77
N GLY A 35 12.08 7.10 -18.87
CA GLY A 35 12.75 7.44 -20.13
C GLY A 35 11.90 8.19 -21.15
N THR A 36 10.61 8.46 -20.89
CA THR A 36 9.74 9.18 -21.85
C THR A 36 10.30 10.55 -22.23
N THR A 37 10.78 11.33 -21.25
CA THR A 37 11.41 12.64 -21.49
C THR A 37 12.62 12.52 -22.43
N THR A 38 13.48 11.53 -22.19
CA THR A 38 14.66 11.26 -23.02
C THR A 38 14.26 10.84 -24.43
N ALA A 39 13.29 9.93 -24.57
CA ALA A 39 12.82 9.44 -25.86
C ALA A 39 12.27 10.57 -26.73
N VAL A 40 11.48 11.48 -26.15
CA VAL A 40 10.97 12.66 -26.87
C VAL A 40 12.11 13.60 -27.25
N GLY A 41 13.09 13.81 -26.36
CA GLY A 41 14.28 14.59 -26.65
C GLY A 41 15.09 14.05 -27.84
N LEU A 42 15.27 12.73 -27.92
CA LEU A 42 16.01 12.08 -29.01
C LEU A 42 15.25 12.10 -30.34
N THR A 43 13.92 11.93 -30.32
CA THR A 43 13.11 11.77 -31.54
C THR A 43 12.66 13.10 -32.15
N HIS A 44 12.40 14.11 -31.32
CA HIS A 44 11.87 15.40 -31.78
C HIS A 44 12.90 16.53 -31.65
N GLY A 45 13.96 16.33 -30.87
CA GLY A 45 15.03 17.31 -30.74
C GLY A 45 14.62 18.61 -30.04
N PRO A 46 15.43 19.67 -30.17
CA PRO A 46 15.28 20.90 -29.38
C PRO A 46 14.05 21.74 -29.75
N VAL A 47 13.44 21.54 -30.92
CA VAL A 47 12.23 22.28 -31.31
C VAL A 47 11.05 21.99 -30.36
N CYS A 48 11.04 20.81 -29.74
CA CYS A 48 10.05 20.39 -28.75
C CYS A 48 10.48 20.69 -27.30
N ALA A 49 11.43 21.59 -27.07
CA ALA A 49 11.93 21.89 -25.71
C ALA A 49 10.83 22.18 -24.66
N PRO A 50 9.75 22.96 -24.96
CA PRO A 50 8.67 23.16 -24.01
C PRO A 50 7.95 21.85 -23.64
N THR A 51 7.74 20.97 -24.60
CA THR A 51 7.11 19.66 -24.40
C THR A 51 8.00 18.75 -23.57
N ILE A 52 9.31 18.71 -23.85
CA ILE A 52 10.28 17.92 -23.07
C ILE A 52 10.30 18.38 -21.61
N ALA A 53 10.31 19.70 -21.37
CA ALA A 53 10.25 20.26 -20.02
C ALA A 53 8.95 19.89 -19.31
N ALA A 54 7.80 19.98 -20.01
CA ALA A 54 6.50 19.63 -19.45
C ALA A 54 6.41 18.14 -19.08
N ILE A 55 6.90 17.24 -19.94
CA ILE A 55 6.93 15.79 -19.65
C ILE A 55 7.86 15.50 -18.49
N GLY A 56 9.04 16.14 -18.42
CA GLY A 56 9.97 16.01 -17.30
C GLY A 56 9.32 16.41 -15.97
N ALA A 57 8.66 17.57 -15.91
CA ALA A 57 7.94 18.02 -14.73
C ALA A 57 6.79 17.08 -14.33
N ALA A 58 6.04 16.58 -15.31
CA ALA A 58 4.98 15.62 -15.08
C ALA A 58 5.51 14.27 -14.55
N GLY A 59 6.66 13.81 -15.05
CA GLY A 59 7.35 12.62 -14.55
C GLY A 59 7.74 12.77 -13.09
N LEU A 60 8.44 13.86 -12.74
CA LEU A 60 8.82 14.14 -11.35
C LEU A 60 7.60 14.21 -10.41
N SER A 61 6.52 14.84 -10.84
CA SER A 61 5.29 14.90 -10.04
C SER A 61 4.64 13.53 -9.88
N ARG A 62 4.67 12.69 -10.91
CA ARG A 62 4.16 11.31 -10.87
C ARG A 62 4.99 10.45 -9.92
N ASP A 63 6.31 10.54 -9.98
CA ASP A 63 7.22 9.76 -9.12
C ASP A 63 7.01 10.11 -7.64
N ALA A 64 6.87 11.41 -7.34
CA ALA A 64 6.57 11.87 -5.99
C ALA A 64 5.21 11.34 -5.49
N ALA A 65 4.17 11.37 -6.34
CA ALA A 65 2.87 10.82 -6.01
C ALA A 65 2.92 9.30 -5.80
N ALA A 66 3.61 8.56 -6.67
CA ALA A 66 3.78 7.12 -6.56
C ALA A 66 4.50 6.74 -5.26
N ALA A 67 5.60 7.43 -4.92
CA ALA A 67 6.32 7.21 -3.67
C ALA A 67 5.45 7.49 -2.43
N ALA A 68 4.64 8.57 -2.46
CA ALA A 68 3.72 8.89 -1.38
C ALA A 68 2.64 7.82 -1.21
N MET A 69 2.00 7.37 -2.31
CA MET A 69 0.97 6.33 -2.26
C MET A 69 1.56 4.99 -1.82
N GLN A 70 2.74 4.61 -2.32
CA GLN A 70 3.44 3.40 -1.89
C GLN A 70 3.68 3.42 -0.38
N LYS A 71 4.22 4.51 0.15
CA LYS A 71 4.44 4.69 1.60
C LYS A 71 3.15 4.54 2.41
N MET A 72 2.05 5.12 1.92
CA MET A 72 0.75 5.02 2.59
C MET A 72 0.23 3.58 2.61
N SER A 73 0.31 2.86 1.49
CA SER A 73 -0.09 1.46 1.40
C SER A 73 0.79 0.56 2.29
N THR A 74 2.11 0.72 2.27
CA THR A 74 3.01 -0.03 3.18
C THR A 74 2.66 0.24 4.64
N SER A 75 2.50 1.51 5.04
CA SER A 75 2.14 1.86 6.42
C SER A 75 0.78 1.29 6.82
N LEU A 76 -0.19 1.24 5.91
CA LEU A 76 -1.50 0.67 6.17
C LEU A 76 -1.42 -0.85 6.32
N SER A 77 -0.63 -1.54 5.51
CA SER A 77 -0.34 -2.97 5.67
C SER A 77 0.21 -3.28 7.06
N GLU A 78 1.25 -2.57 7.50
CA GLU A 78 1.86 -2.75 8.81
C GLU A 78 0.87 -2.56 9.96
N LYS A 79 0.02 -1.52 9.87
CA LYS A 79 -1.03 -1.25 10.88
C LYS A 79 -2.08 -2.36 10.91
N LEU A 80 -2.45 -2.91 9.76
CA LEU A 80 -3.40 -4.00 9.67
C LEU A 80 -2.82 -5.30 10.26
N ASP A 81 -1.53 -5.58 10.04
CA ASP A 81 -0.86 -6.72 10.66
C ASP A 81 -0.78 -6.57 12.18
N HIS A 82 -0.42 -5.39 12.67
CA HIS A 82 -0.40 -5.10 14.10
C HIS A 82 -1.78 -5.27 14.73
N ALA A 83 -2.81 -4.71 14.11
CA ALA A 83 -4.18 -4.88 14.58
C ALA A 83 -4.59 -6.37 14.60
N ALA A 84 -4.27 -7.14 13.56
CA ALA A 84 -4.55 -8.57 13.53
C ALA A 84 -3.87 -9.33 14.68
N ALA A 85 -2.60 -9.00 14.97
CA ALA A 85 -1.86 -9.59 16.08
C ALA A 85 -2.46 -9.23 17.45
N ASP A 86 -2.97 -8.01 17.61
CA ASP A 86 -3.62 -7.58 18.86
C ASP A 86 -4.98 -8.28 19.08
N TYR A 87 -5.74 -8.51 18.01
CA TYR A 87 -6.95 -9.35 18.07
C TYR A 87 -6.62 -10.77 18.52
N ASP A 88 -5.67 -11.44 17.85
CA ASP A 88 -5.30 -12.82 18.20
C ASP A 88 -4.80 -12.94 19.64
N ARG A 89 -4.02 -11.96 20.11
CA ARG A 89 -3.53 -11.93 21.50
C ARG A 89 -4.68 -11.81 22.49
N THR A 90 -5.61 -10.88 22.24
CA THR A 90 -6.78 -10.68 23.09
C THR A 90 -7.63 -11.95 23.17
N ASP A 91 -7.86 -12.61 22.04
CA ASP A 91 -8.63 -13.86 21.98
C ASP A 91 -7.94 -14.99 22.76
N GLN A 92 -6.62 -15.12 22.63
CA GLN A 92 -5.83 -16.11 23.38
C GLN A 92 -5.85 -15.85 24.89
N ASP A 93 -5.64 -14.59 25.30
CA ASP A 93 -5.64 -14.20 26.71
C ASP A 93 -7.01 -14.51 27.35
N LYS A 94 -8.10 -14.14 26.67
CA LYS A 94 -9.46 -14.38 27.17
C LYS A 94 -9.84 -15.86 27.17
N ALA A 95 -9.37 -16.63 26.19
CA ALA A 95 -9.54 -18.09 26.20
C ALA A 95 -8.79 -18.73 27.38
N GLY A 96 -7.59 -18.22 27.71
CA GLY A 96 -6.81 -18.62 28.88
C GLY A 96 -7.55 -18.35 30.19
N ASP A 97 -8.07 -17.13 30.36
CA ASP A 97 -8.88 -16.73 31.53
C ASP A 97 -10.08 -17.67 31.72
N LEU A 98 -10.86 -17.90 30.66
CA LEU A 98 -12.05 -18.77 30.69
C LEU A 98 -11.70 -20.22 31.01
N ASN A 99 -10.62 -20.74 30.43
CA ASN A 99 -10.14 -22.08 30.76
C ASN A 99 -9.72 -22.17 32.24
N GLY A 100 -9.08 -21.14 32.79
CA GLY A 100 -8.74 -21.08 34.21
C GLY A 100 -9.98 -21.11 35.11
N GLU A 101 -11.00 -20.33 34.78
CA GLU A 101 -12.28 -20.30 35.53
C GLU A 101 -13.05 -21.62 35.47
N MET A 102 -13.03 -22.32 34.31
CA MET A 102 -13.74 -23.58 34.14
C MET A 102 -13.06 -24.78 34.83
N HIS A 103 -11.71 -24.79 34.91
CA HIS A 103 -10.97 -25.86 35.60
C HIS A 103 -10.80 -25.62 37.11
N GLY A 104 -11.10 -24.41 37.59
CA GLY A 104 -11.12 -24.07 39.02
C GLY A 104 -12.41 -24.45 39.77
N ARG A 105 -13.35 -25.15 39.12
CA ARG A 105 -14.58 -25.71 39.69
C ARG A 105 -14.52 -27.23 39.74
#